data_AF-K0DWW4-F1
#
_entry.id   AF-K0DWW4-F1
#
_cell.length_a   1.000
_cell.length_b   1.000
_cell.length_c   1.000
_cell.angle_alpha   90.00
_cell.angle_beta   90.00
_cell.angle_gamma   90.00
#
_symmetry.space_group_name_H-M   'P 1'
#
loop_
_entity.id
_entity.type
_entity.pdbx_description
1 polymer ?
#
loop_
_entity_poly.entity_id
_entity_poly.type
_entity_poly.pdbx_seq_one_letter_code
_entity_poly.pdbx_strand_id
1 'polypeptide(L)'
;MPKAKSGAAAAASARLAYLLELARGSSHIGSTLTPESEKRAIAETLAEFCQAYGDAQVALFQQLLAEELRHRGKRDAAAAVAHFKFAGGSGRP
;
A
#
# COMPACT_ATOMS: atom_id res chain seq x y z
N MET A 1 -8.21 -27.31 12.09
CA MET A 1 -6.78 -26.92 11.90
C MET A 1 -6.74 -25.43 11.50
N PRO A 2 -5.89 -24.59 12.11
CA PRO A 2 -6.04 -23.14 12.06
C PRO A 2 -5.44 -22.56 10.75
N LYS A 3 -6.31 -22.12 9.82
CA LYS A 3 -5.91 -21.41 8.58
C LYS A 3 -5.36 -19.99 8.82
N ALA A 4 -5.38 -19.49 10.07
CA ALA A 4 -4.97 -18.13 10.40
C ALA A 4 -3.44 -17.93 10.44
N LYS A 5 -2.64 -18.97 10.72
CA LYS A 5 -1.18 -18.84 10.90
C LYS A 5 -0.41 -18.65 9.58
N SER A 6 -0.89 -19.22 8.47
CA SER A 6 -0.19 -19.16 7.18
C SER A 6 -0.30 -17.80 6.49
N GLY A 7 -1.43 -17.10 6.65
CA GLY A 7 -1.61 -15.75 6.08
C GLY A 7 -0.78 -14.69 6.80
N ALA A 8 -0.70 -14.76 8.13
CA ALA A 8 0.08 -13.82 8.93
C ALA A 8 1.61 -13.95 8.70
N ALA A 9 2.11 -15.18 8.57
CA ALA A 9 3.52 -15.42 8.24
C ALA A 9 3.88 -14.92 6.83
N ALA A 10 3.01 -15.17 5.83
CA ALA A 10 3.18 -14.65 4.49
C ALA A 10 3.16 -13.11 4.44
N ALA A 11 2.26 -12.48 5.21
CA ALA A 11 2.20 -11.02 5.34
C ALA A 11 3.47 -10.44 6.01
N ALA A 12 4.02 -11.10 7.02
CA ALA A 12 5.27 -10.69 7.66
C ALA A 12 6.47 -10.80 6.71
N SER A 13 6.56 -11.90 5.94
CA SER A 13 7.60 -12.07 4.91
C SER A 13 7.47 -11.04 3.79
N ALA A 14 6.25 -10.74 3.34
CA ALA A 14 5.99 -9.70 2.34
C ALA A 14 6.33 -8.30 2.88
N ARG A 15 6.03 -8.00 4.15
CA ARG A 15 6.41 -6.73 4.79
C ARG A 15 7.91 -6.52 4.81
N LEU A 16 8.69 -7.58 5.05
CA LEU A 16 10.15 -7.54 4.97
C LEU A 16 10.63 -7.37 3.51
N ALA A 17 10.00 -8.07 2.57
CA ALA A 17 10.34 -7.98 1.15
C ALA A 17 10.10 -6.59 0.56
N TYR A 18 9.05 -5.89 1.00
CA TYR A 18 8.64 -4.57 0.49
C TYR A 18 8.97 -3.42 1.44
N LEU A 19 9.89 -3.62 2.38
CA LEU A 19 10.15 -2.67 3.46
C LEU A 19 10.59 -1.29 2.93
N LEU A 20 11.40 -1.27 1.87
CA LEU A 20 11.83 -0.04 1.22
C LEU A 20 10.65 0.70 0.58
N GLU A 21 9.79 -0.01 -0.15
CA GLU A 21 8.64 0.57 -0.85
C GLU A 21 7.59 1.07 0.14
N LEU A 22 7.40 0.34 1.25
CA LEU A 22 6.54 0.76 2.35
C LEU A 22 7.08 2.04 3.02
N ALA A 23 8.39 2.11 3.28
CA ALA A 23 9.00 3.31 3.86
C ALA A 23 8.88 4.52 2.91
N ARG A 24 9.12 4.31 1.61
CA ARG A 24 8.99 5.35 0.57
C ARG A 24 7.55 5.83 0.44
N GLY A 25 6.60 4.92 0.26
CA GLY A 25 5.18 5.23 0.09
C GLY A 25 4.59 5.92 1.31
N SER A 26 4.86 5.39 2.51
CA SER A 26 4.36 5.99 3.75
C SER A 26 4.94 7.38 4.02
N SER A 27 6.21 7.63 3.67
CA SER A 27 6.80 8.97 3.76
C SER A 27 6.21 9.93 2.74
N HIS A 28 6.02 9.47 1.51
CA HIS A 28 5.47 10.31 0.44
C HIS A 28 4.03 10.74 0.75
N ILE A 29 3.16 9.78 1.07
CA ILE A 29 1.76 10.03 1.44
C ILE A 29 1.69 10.82 2.75
N GLY A 30 2.48 10.46 3.76
CA GLY A 30 2.46 11.13 5.07
C GLY A 30 2.89 12.61 5.04
N SER A 31 3.54 13.05 3.96
CA SER A 31 4.02 14.42 3.76
C SER A 31 3.07 15.29 2.93
N THR A 32 1.97 14.75 2.41
CA THR A 32 1.01 15.53 1.63
C THR A 32 0.16 16.43 2.53
N LEU A 33 -0.14 17.64 2.06
CA LEU A 33 -0.85 18.67 2.83
C LEU A 33 -2.34 18.77 2.47
N THR A 34 -2.76 18.19 1.35
CA THR A 34 -4.15 18.26 0.88
C THR A 34 -4.67 16.87 0.51
N PRO A 35 -5.99 16.61 0.65
CA PRO A 35 -6.58 15.34 0.25
C PRO A 35 -6.37 14.99 -1.23
N GLU A 36 -6.29 16.01 -2.10
CA GLU A 36 -6.00 15.81 -3.53
C GLU A 36 -4.57 15.33 -3.77
N SER A 37 -3.59 15.98 -3.12
CA SER A 37 -2.19 15.57 -3.17
C SER A 37 -1.99 14.19 -2.55
N GLU A 38 -2.73 13.87 -1.48
CA GLU A 38 -2.72 12.56 -0.84
C GLU A 38 -3.19 11.47 -1.78
N LYS A 39 -4.39 11.63 -2.39
CA LYS A 39 -4.93 10.67 -3.37
C LYS A 39 -3.97 10.44 -4.53
N ARG A 40 -3.33 11.51 -5.02
CA ARG A 40 -2.33 11.42 -6.08
C ARG A 40 -1.11 10.62 -5.63
N ALA A 41 -0.56 10.92 -4.45
CA ALA A 41 0.57 10.19 -3.88
C ALA A 41 0.24 8.70 -3.66
N ILE A 42 -0.98 8.38 -3.24
CA ILE A 42 -1.46 6.99 -3.12
C ILE A 42 -1.48 6.32 -4.50
N ALA A 43 -2.07 6.96 -5.51
CA ALA A 43 -2.14 6.43 -6.87
C ALA A 43 -0.75 6.18 -7.45
N GLU A 44 0.16 7.15 -7.31
CA GLU A 44 1.55 7.06 -7.79
C GLU A 44 2.29 5.92 -7.09
N THR A 45 2.19 5.83 -5.75
CA THR A 45 2.83 4.76 -4.96
C THR A 45 2.35 3.36 -5.38
N LEU A 46 1.03 3.17 -5.57
CA LEU A 46 0.48 1.88 -5.98
C LEU A 46 0.81 1.55 -7.45
N ALA A 47 0.84 2.56 -8.34
CA ALA A 47 1.22 2.37 -9.73
C ALA A 47 2.70 1.99 -9.89
N GLU A 48 3.60 2.65 -9.15
CA GLU A 48 5.02 2.30 -9.11
C GLU A 48 5.23 0.87 -8.60
N PHE A 49 4.54 0.51 -7.51
CA PHE A 49 4.61 -0.86 -6.98
C PHE A 49 4.07 -1.90 -7.97
N CYS A 50 2.93 -1.62 -8.60
CA CYS A 50 2.34 -2.49 -9.63
C CYS A 50 3.29 -2.72 -10.82
N GLN A 51 4.03 -1.69 -11.23
CA GLN A 51 5.00 -1.82 -12.32
C GLN A 51 6.21 -2.68 -11.94
N ALA A 52 6.64 -2.63 -10.68
CA ALA A 52 7.80 -3.39 -10.20
C ALA A 52 7.45 -4.86 -9.87
N TYR A 53 6.29 -5.11 -9.27
CA TYR A 53 5.94 -6.41 -8.67
C TYR A 53 4.70 -7.08 -9.26
N GLY A 54 3.97 -6.38 -10.14
CA GLY A 54 2.75 -6.85 -10.78
C GLY A 54 1.48 -6.59 -9.97
N ASP A 55 0.35 -6.58 -10.69
CA ASP A 55 -0.99 -6.29 -10.16
C ASP A 55 -1.41 -7.23 -9.00
N ALA A 56 -1.05 -8.51 -9.11
CA ALA A 56 -1.40 -9.52 -8.11
C ALA A 56 -0.90 -9.21 -6.68
N GLN A 57 0.16 -8.41 -6.56
CA GLN A 57 0.74 -8.04 -5.26
C GLN A 57 0.22 -6.70 -4.73
N VAL A 58 -0.48 -5.91 -5.54
CA VAL A 58 -0.90 -4.55 -5.17
C VAL A 58 -1.87 -4.56 -4.00
N ALA A 59 -2.82 -5.50 -3.97
CA ALA A 59 -3.78 -5.61 -2.87
C ALA A 59 -3.08 -5.87 -1.53
N LEU A 60 -2.09 -6.77 -1.50
CA LEU A 60 -1.30 -7.06 -0.30
C LEU A 60 -0.47 -5.84 0.12
N PHE A 61 0.20 -5.19 -0.82
CA PHE A 61 0.99 -4.01 -0.56
C PHE A 61 0.15 -2.84 -0.04
N GLN A 62 -1.03 -2.60 -0.61
CA GLN A 62 -1.97 -1.58 -0.16
C GLN A 62 -2.39 -1.81 1.31
N GLN A 63 -2.64 -3.06 1.71
CA GLN A 63 -2.94 -3.39 3.11
C GLN A 63 -1.75 -3.10 4.05
N LEU A 64 -0.55 -3.50 3.65
CA LEU A 64 0.68 -3.26 4.42
C LEU A 64 0.98 -1.75 4.54
N LEU A 65 0.76 -0.98 3.49
CA LEU A 65 0.95 0.47 3.46
C LEU A 65 -0.04 1.19 4.39
N ALA A 66 -1.30 0.79 4.40
CA ALA A 66 -2.29 1.31 5.34
C ALA A 66 -1.95 0.97 6.80
N GLU A 67 -1.40 -0.22 7.07
CA GLU A 67 -0.89 -0.57 8.40
C GLU A 67 0.30 0.29 8.82
N GLU A 68 1.27 0.50 7.94
CA GLU A 68 2.42 1.38 8.21
C GLU A 68 2.00 2.83 8.51
N LEU A 69 1.04 3.38 7.76
CA LEU A 69 0.51 4.71 8.03
C LEU A 69 -0.20 4.78 9.38
N ARG A 70 -0.94 3.73 9.78
CA ARG A 70 -1.53 3.64 11.13
C ARG A 70 -0.48 3.61 12.22
N HIS A 71 0.59 2.82 12.06
CA HIS A 71 1.69 2.79 13.02
C HIS A 71 2.39 4.15 13.16
N ARG A 72 2.45 4.94 12.09
CA ARG A 72 2.97 6.32 12.10
C ARG A 72 1.98 7.37 12.60
N GLY A 73 0.79 6.97 13.07
CA GLY A 73 -0.25 7.88 13.57
C GLY A 73 -1.05 8.61 12.47
N LYS A 74 -0.81 8.31 11.19
CA LYS A 74 -1.48 8.92 10.03
C LYS A 74 -2.76 8.17 9.70
N ARG A 75 -3.74 8.21 10.62
CA ARG A 75 -4.98 7.40 10.54
C ARG A 75 -5.85 7.75 9.35
N ASP A 76 -5.93 9.03 8.98
CA ASP A 76 -6.71 9.51 7.84
C ASP A 76 -6.13 8.99 6.51
N ALA A 77 -4.83 9.23 6.29
CA ALA A 77 -4.10 8.68 5.16
C ALA A 77 -4.19 7.14 5.07
N ALA A 78 -4.14 6.44 6.21
CA ALA A 78 -4.30 5.00 6.23
C ALA A 78 -5.71 4.56 5.78
N ALA A 79 -6.76 5.28 6.19
CA ALA A 79 -8.11 5.04 5.72
C ALA A 79 -8.21 5.35 4.21
N ALA A 80 -7.64 6.46 3.76
CA ALA A 80 -7.59 6.81 2.34
C ALA A 80 -6.93 5.71 1.51
N VAL A 81 -5.77 5.18 1.95
CA VAL A 81 -5.10 4.04 1.30
C VAL A 81 -5.99 2.80 1.32
N ALA A 82 -6.61 2.44 2.45
CA ALA A 82 -7.44 1.24 2.55
C ALA A 82 -8.69 1.28 1.65
N HIS A 83 -9.27 2.47 1.45
CA HIS A 83 -10.44 2.69 0.61
C HIS A 83 -10.09 3.06 -0.83
N PHE A 84 -8.81 3.25 -1.15
CA PHE A 84 -8.38 3.63 -2.49
C PHE A 84 -8.68 2.51 -3.49
N LYS A 85 -9.50 2.81 -4.51
CA LYS A 85 -9.79 1.86 -5.58
C LYS A 85 -8.71 1.97 -6.65
N PHE A 86 -7.68 1.16 -6.53
CA PHE A 86 -6.67 1.04 -7.58
C PHE A 86 -7.27 0.33 -8.79
N ALA A 87 -7.39 1.05 -9.91
CA ALA A 87 -7.71 0.45 -11.19
C ALA A 87 -6.41 -0.16 -11.75
N GLY A 88 -6.03 -1.32 -11.22
CA GLY A 88 -4.91 -2.11 -11.71
C GLY A 88 -4.98 -2.28 -13.22
N GLY A 89 -3.84 -2.15 -13.89
CA GLY A 89 -3.73 -2.06 -15.34
C GLY A 89 -4.22 -3.29 -16.09
N SER A 90 -5.55 -3.44 -16.24
CA SER A 90 -6.20 -4.27 -17.25
C SER A 90 -6.66 -3.44 -18.46
N GLY A 91 -6.10 -2.24 -18.62
CA GLY A 91 -6.37 -1.33 -19.73
C GLY A 91 -5.09 -0.75 -20.29
N ARG A 92 -4.34 -1.55 -21.04
CA ARG A 92 -3.46 -1.01 -22.07
C ARG A 92 -4.28 -1.01 -23.38
N PRO A 93 -4.48 0.10 -24.09
CA PRO A 93 -4.92 0.05 -25.48
C PRO A 93 -3.87 -0.65 -26.35
#